data_AF-A0A1I8G608-F1
#
_entry.id   AF-A0A1I8G608-F1
#
_cell.length_a   1.000
_cell.length_b   1.000
_cell.length_c   1.000
_cell.angle_alpha   90.00
_cell.angle_beta   90.00
_cell.angle_gamma   90.00
#
_symmetry.space_group_name_H-M   'P 1'
#
loop_
_entity.id
_entity.type
_entity.pdbx_description
1 polymer ?
#
loop_
_entity_poly.entity_id
_entity_poly.type
_entity_poly.pdbx_seq_one_letter_code
_entity_poly.pdbx_strand_id
1 'polypeptide(L)'
;MRVLLQAKYLLPNAYLIAGVATDSQVRQCKGVSPIMTRQERLASVAMLSFVDELLDDPPMLPTPEFCNGYKIDFVAHDAIPYISCLPPEETYEWAKRAGMFLETKRTDSISTTNLIDRIVRRRDEIANCRPQKHQ
;
A
#
# COMPACT_ATOMS: atom_id res chain seq x y z
N MET A 1 1.74 -2.58 10.32
CA MET A 1 1.88 -3.01 8.92
C MET A 1 2.21 -4.49 8.83
N ARG A 2 1.21 -5.39 8.88
CA ARG A 2 1.43 -6.85 8.88
C ARG A 2 1.81 -7.43 7.51
N VAL A 3 1.47 -6.74 6.43
CA VAL A 3 1.76 -7.21 5.05
C VAL A 3 3.27 -7.21 4.77
N LEU A 4 3.96 -6.12 5.11
CA LEU A 4 5.42 -6.03 4.98
C LEU A 4 6.14 -7.03 5.90
N LEU A 5 5.61 -7.24 7.11
CA LEU A 5 6.13 -8.25 8.02
C LEU A 5 6.01 -9.66 7.42
N GLN A 6 4.88 -10.01 6.81
CA GLN A 6 4.73 -11.27 6.09
C GLN A 6 5.76 -11.37 4.97
N ALA A 7 5.90 -10.34 4.13
CA ALA A 7 6.89 -10.34 3.05
C ALA A 7 8.32 -10.62 3.55
N LYS A 8 8.74 -10.04 4.68
CA LYS A 8 10.05 -10.31 5.29
C LYS A 8 10.24 -11.77 5.70
N TYR A 9 9.19 -12.43 6.21
CA TYR A 9 9.28 -13.78 6.79
C TYR A 9 8.74 -14.91 5.89
N LEU A 10 8.28 -14.59 4.68
CA LEU A 10 7.91 -15.61 3.68
C LEU A 10 9.14 -16.40 3.18
N LEU A 11 10.33 -15.81 3.29
CA LEU A 11 11.59 -16.43 2.94
C LEU A 11 12.51 -16.48 4.17
N PRO A 12 13.37 -17.51 4.31
CA PRO A 12 14.21 -17.67 5.49
C PRO A 12 15.30 -16.59 5.63
N ASN A 13 15.74 -16.00 4.51
CA ASN A 13 16.72 -14.92 4.49
C ASN A 13 16.34 -13.90 3.41
N ALA A 14 15.42 -13.00 3.75
CA ALA A 14 14.92 -11.98 2.82
C ALA A 14 15.57 -10.62 3.09
N TYR A 15 15.96 -9.92 2.03
CA TYR A 15 16.22 -8.48 2.06
C TYR A 15 14.97 -7.76 1.52
N LEU A 16 14.25 -7.06 2.39
CA LEU A 16 12.98 -6.43 2.10
C LEU A 16 13.18 -4.99 1.63
N ILE A 17 12.92 -4.78 0.34
CA ILE A 17 12.79 -3.47 -0.27
C ILE A 17 11.31 -3.06 -0.23
N ALA A 18 11.01 -1.93 0.40
CA ALA A 18 9.65 -1.38 0.47
C ALA A 18 9.55 -0.12 -0.39
N GLY A 19 8.62 -0.12 -1.35
CA GLY A 19 8.37 1.01 -2.23
C GLY A 19 7.22 1.90 -1.77
N VAL A 20 7.40 3.23 -1.78
CA VAL A 20 6.36 4.21 -1.45
C VAL A 20 6.04 5.08 -2.67
N ALA A 21 4.88 4.85 -3.28
CA ALA A 21 4.40 5.60 -4.44
C ALA A 21 4.18 7.09 -4.15
N THR A 22 4.29 7.93 -5.17
CA THR A 22 4.03 9.37 -5.09
C THR A 22 2.55 9.71 -5.02
N ASP A 23 2.22 10.93 -4.57
CA ASP A 23 0.83 11.39 -4.47
C ASP A 23 0.17 11.52 -5.84
N SER A 24 0.93 11.86 -6.89
CA SER A 24 0.47 11.91 -8.29
C SER A 24 0.11 10.52 -8.80
N GLN A 25 1.00 9.55 -8.60
CA GLN A 25 0.80 8.15 -8.93
C GLN A 25 -0.44 7.56 -8.24
N VAL A 26 -0.60 7.80 -6.93
CA VAL A 26 -1.78 7.32 -6.19
C VAL A 26 -3.06 7.93 -6.75
N ARG A 27 -3.06 9.23 -7.05
CA ARG A 27 -4.22 9.93 -7.60
C ARG A 27 -4.58 9.40 -8.99
N GLN A 28 -3.60 9.17 -9.84
CA GLN A 28 -3.78 8.62 -11.18
C GLN A 28 -4.35 7.19 -11.14
N CYS A 29 -3.83 6.34 -10.25
CA CYS A 29 -4.19 4.92 -10.24
C CYS A 29 -5.36 4.56 -9.32
N LYS A 30 -5.67 5.37 -8.31
CA LYS A 30 -6.76 5.12 -7.36
C LYS A 30 -7.87 6.17 -7.39
N GLY A 31 -7.70 7.26 -8.15
CA GLY A 31 -8.69 8.35 -8.25
C GLY A 31 -8.83 9.20 -6.99
N VAL A 32 -8.01 8.96 -5.96
CA VAL A 32 -8.10 9.63 -4.66
C VAL A 32 -6.75 10.17 -4.22
N SER A 33 -6.77 11.25 -3.44
CA SER A 33 -5.56 11.77 -2.80
C SER A 33 -5.29 11.01 -1.50
N PRO A 34 -4.04 10.63 -1.21
CA PRO A 34 -3.66 10.21 0.14
C PRO A 34 -4.02 11.28 1.17
N ILE A 35 -4.47 10.85 2.35
CA ILE A 35 -4.59 11.75 3.51
C ILE A 35 -3.21 12.11 4.06
N MET A 36 -2.33 11.10 4.16
CA MET A 36 -0.94 11.28 4.58
C MET A 36 -0.10 11.77 3.41
N THR A 37 0.69 12.80 3.64
CA THR A 37 1.71 13.29 2.72
C THR A 37 2.73 12.20 2.38
N ARG A 38 3.44 12.36 1.26
CA ARG A 38 4.56 11.47 0.88
C ARG A 38 5.58 11.32 2.01
N GLN A 39 5.98 12.41 2.65
CA GLN A 39 6.96 12.41 3.75
C GLN A 39 6.47 11.61 4.96
N GLU A 40 5.21 11.77 5.37
CA GLU A 40 4.63 10.99 6.46
C GLU A 40 4.58 9.49 6.14
N ARG A 41 4.27 9.15 4.88
CA ARG A 41 4.24 7.75 4.42
C ARG A 41 5.64 7.14 4.40
N LEU A 42 6.64 7.86 3.89
CA LEU A 42 8.04 7.43 3.92
C LEU A 42 8.52 7.21 5.34
N ALA A 43 8.30 8.18 6.24
CA ALA A 43 8.68 8.07 7.64
C ALA A 43 8.00 6.87 8.33
N SER A 44 6.73 6.63 8.04
CA SER A 44 5.98 5.48 8.59
C SER A 44 6.58 4.13 8.18
N VAL A 45 7.12 4.02 6.97
CA VAL A 45 7.77 2.79 6.50
C VAL A 45 9.22 2.69 7.00
N ALA A 46 9.96 3.80 7.01
CA ALA A 46 11.34 3.85 7.51
C ALA A 46 11.48 3.47 9.00
N MET A 47 10.43 3.68 9.80
CA MET A 47 10.40 3.28 11.21
C MET A 47 10.22 1.77 11.44
N LEU A 48 9.97 0.98 10.39
CA LEU A 48 9.79 -0.46 10.50
C LEU A 48 11.14 -1.17 10.52
N SER A 49 11.50 -1.75 11.67
CA SER A 49 12.80 -2.42 11.88
C SER A 49 13.08 -3.63 10.97
N PHE A 50 12.06 -4.11 10.25
CA PHE A 50 12.15 -5.27 9.36
C PHE A 50 12.19 -4.89 7.88
N VAL A 51 12.15 -3.58 7.56
CA VAL A 51 12.37 -3.05 6.21
C VAL A 51 13.86 -2.73 6.09
N ASP A 52 14.54 -3.33 5.12
CA ASP A 52 15.98 -3.15 4.93
C ASP A 52 16.29 -1.96 4.02
N GLU A 53 15.43 -1.70 3.03
CA GLU A 53 15.57 -0.60 2.09
C GLU A 53 14.24 0.06 1.77
N LEU A 54 14.25 1.39 1.66
CA LEU A 54 13.09 2.19 1.30
C LEU A 54 13.32 2.82 -0.08
N LEU A 55 12.44 2.51 -1.02
CA LEU A 55 12.41 3.18 -2.32
C LEU A 55 11.37 4.29 -2.32
N ASP A 56 11.82 5.48 -2.64
CA ASP A 56 11.01 6.66 -2.76
C ASP A 56 10.70 6.94 -4.25
N ASP A 57 9.42 6.90 -4.63
CA ASP A 57 8.93 6.96 -6.03
C ASP A 57 9.30 5.76 -6.91
N PRO A 58 9.02 4.51 -6.47
CA PRO A 58 9.02 3.37 -7.38
C PRO A 58 7.87 3.51 -8.39
N PRO A 59 7.89 2.76 -9.51
CA PRO A 59 6.71 2.63 -10.36
C PRO A 59 5.53 2.06 -9.55
N MET A 60 4.32 2.52 -9.84
CA MET A 60 3.09 2.04 -9.17
C MET A 60 2.91 0.53 -9.24
N LEU A 61 3.33 -0.06 -10.35
CA LEU A 61 3.34 -1.48 -10.59
C LEU A 61 4.75 -1.86 -11.07
N PRO A 62 5.40 -2.86 -10.45
CA PRO A 62 6.72 -3.27 -10.85
C PRO A 62 6.68 -3.90 -12.24
N THR A 63 7.68 -3.58 -13.06
CA THR A 63 7.91 -4.23 -14.36
C THR A 63 9.11 -5.18 -14.28
N PRO A 64 9.25 -6.13 -15.21
CA PRO A 64 10.43 -6.99 -15.29
C PRO A 64 11.75 -6.20 -15.34
N GLU A 65 11.78 -5.09 -16.08
CA GLU A 65 12.97 -4.23 -16.23
C GLU A 65 13.32 -3.55 -14.90
N PHE A 66 12.31 -3.06 -14.18
CA PHE A 66 12.49 -2.48 -12.86
C PHE A 66 13.03 -3.52 -11.87
N CYS A 67 12.44 -4.71 -11.85
CA CYS A 67 12.89 -5.80 -10.97
C CYS A 67 14.33 -6.22 -11.29
N ASN A 68 14.69 -6.35 -12.57
CA ASN A 68 16.06 -6.67 -12.97
C ASN A 68 17.05 -5.58 -12.54
N GLY A 69 16.70 -4.30 -12.71
CA GLY A 69 17.54 -3.17 -12.33
C GLY A 69 17.83 -3.09 -10.83
N TYR A 70 16.82 -3.41 -10.00
CA TYR A 70 16.94 -3.44 -8.53
C TYR A 70 17.30 -4.81 -7.96
N LYS A 71 17.55 -5.82 -8.80
CA LYS A 71 17.83 -7.20 -8.39
C LYS A 71 16.74 -7.79 -7.48
N ILE A 72 15.48 -7.57 -7.84
CA ILE A 72 14.31 -8.05 -7.11
C ILE A 72 14.01 -9.49 -7.54
N ASP A 73 14.19 -10.43 -6.63
CA ASP A 73 13.88 -11.85 -6.86
C ASP A 73 12.37 -12.15 -6.78
N PHE A 74 11.67 -11.46 -5.89
CA PHE A 74 10.24 -11.69 -5.62
C PHE A 74 9.46 -10.40 -5.39
N VAL A 75 8.21 -10.38 -5.84
CA VAL A 75 7.23 -9.30 -5.63
C VAL A 75 6.16 -9.79 -4.65
N ALA A 76 6.03 -9.12 -3.51
CA ALA A 76 5.06 -9.49 -2.48
C ALA A 76 3.84 -8.55 -2.46
N HIS A 77 2.63 -9.09 -2.64
CA HIS A 77 1.37 -8.34 -2.55
C HIS A 77 0.21 -9.28 -2.17
N ASP A 78 -0.96 -8.75 -1.84
CA ASP A 78 -2.17 -9.59 -1.70
C ASP A 78 -2.64 -10.15 -3.05
N ALA A 79 -3.31 -11.31 -3.03
CA ALA A 79 -3.78 -12.00 -4.24
C ALA A 79 -5.09 -11.44 -4.81
N ILE A 80 -5.69 -10.42 -4.18
CA ILE A 80 -6.91 -9.83 -4.71
C ILE A 80 -6.54 -9.06 -5.97
N PRO A 81 -7.24 -9.27 -7.11
CA PRO A 81 -6.99 -8.52 -8.33
C PRO A 81 -6.96 -7.02 -8.03
N TYR A 82 -5.84 -6.40 -8.35
CA TYR A 82 -5.61 -5.00 -8.02
C TYR A 82 -6.37 -4.12 -9.00
N ILE A 83 -7.51 -3.59 -8.56
CA ILE A 83 -8.29 -2.64 -9.35
C ILE A 83 -7.51 -1.32 -9.33
N SER A 84 -6.92 -0.95 -10.48
CA SER A 84 -6.03 0.22 -10.59
C SER A 84 -6.11 0.88 -11.97
N CYS A 85 -5.13 1.74 -12.27
CA CYS A 85 -4.93 2.37 -13.58
C CYS A 85 -4.71 1.38 -14.73
N LEU A 86 -4.35 0.13 -14.45
CA LEU A 86 -4.22 -0.92 -15.46
C LEU A 86 -5.31 -1.99 -15.31
N PRO A 87 -5.66 -2.69 -16.39
CA PRO A 87 -6.51 -3.87 -16.33
C PRO A 87 -6.00 -4.85 -15.26
N PRO A 88 -6.90 -5.48 -14.47
CA PRO A 88 -6.48 -6.44 -13.43
C PRO A 88 -5.59 -7.58 -13.95
N GLU A 89 -5.81 -7.96 -15.22
CA GLU A 89 -5.10 -8.99 -15.96
C GLU A 89 -3.63 -8.63 -16.27
N GLU A 90 -3.23 -7.38 -16.10
CA GLU A 90 -1.89 -6.88 -16.46
C GLU A 90 -1.03 -6.53 -15.24
N THR A 91 -1.61 -6.51 -14.04
CA THR A 91 -0.95 -5.92 -12.87
C THR A 91 0.25 -6.76 -12.37
N TYR A 92 0.01 -8.03 -12.02
CA TYR A 92 1.03 -8.93 -11.46
C TYR A 92 1.11 -10.27 -12.18
N GLU A 93 0.35 -10.46 -13.27
CA GLU A 93 0.28 -11.74 -13.99
C GLU A 93 1.65 -12.17 -14.53
N TRP A 94 2.47 -11.23 -14.98
CA TRP A 94 3.84 -11.52 -15.40
C TRP A 94 4.67 -12.14 -14.25
N ALA A 95 4.57 -11.56 -13.04
CA ALA A 95 5.33 -12.02 -11.87
C ALA A 95 4.82 -13.38 -11.40
N LYS A 96 3.49 -13.61 -11.46
CA LYS A 96 2.89 -14.92 -11.16
C LYS A 96 3.35 -15.99 -12.14
N ARG A 97 3.33 -15.72 -13.45
CA ARG A 97 3.81 -16.66 -14.49
C ARG A 97 5.29 -16.98 -14.36
N ALA A 98 6.09 -16.01 -13.91
CA ALA A 98 7.52 -16.19 -13.67
C ALA A 98 7.83 -16.91 -12.34
N GLY A 99 6.82 -17.22 -11.50
CA GLY A 99 7.04 -17.79 -10.17
C GLY A 99 7.67 -16.82 -9.16
N MET A 100 7.65 -15.52 -9.46
CA MET A 100 8.24 -14.45 -8.65
C MET A 100 7.23 -13.78 -7.71
N PHE A 101 5.94 -14.14 -7.76
CA PHE A 101 4.91 -13.51 -6.93
C PHE A 101 4.74 -14.22 -5.59
N LEU A 102 4.87 -13.47 -4.49
CA LEU A 102 4.66 -13.94 -3.13
C LEU A 102 3.35 -13.37 -2.56
N GLU A 103 2.39 -14.24 -2.30
CA GLU A 103 1.09 -13.82 -1.75
C GLU A 103 1.20 -13.47 -0.26
N THR A 104 0.66 -12.30 0.10
CA THR A 104 0.48 -11.87 1.48
C THR A 104 -1.00 -11.77 1.83
N LYS A 105 -1.32 -11.90 3.12
CA LYS A 105 -2.70 -11.80 3.61
C LYS A 105 -2.98 -10.41 4.17
N ARG A 106 -4.14 -9.87 3.80
CA ARG A 106 -4.67 -8.65 4.44
C ARG A 106 -4.94 -8.92 5.92
N THR A 107 -4.91 -7.85 6.71
CA THR A 107 -5.35 -7.91 8.11
C THR A 107 -6.83 -7.60 8.16
N ASP A 108 -7.62 -8.53 8.67
CA ASP A 108 -9.07 -8.38 8.74
C ASP A 108 -9.46 -7.14 9.53
N SER A 109 -10.55 -6.49 9.09
CA SER A 109 -11.17 -5.31 9.72
C SER A 109 -10.32 -4.03 9.78
N ILE A 110 -9.10 -4.02 9.25
CA ILE A 110 -8.24 -2.82 9.23
C ILE A 110 -7.92 -2.41 7.79
N SER A 111 -8.37 -1.22 7.40
CA SER A 111 -8.01 -0.57 6.14
C SER A 111 -8.03 0.96 6.28
N THR A 112 -7.36 1.66 5.37
CA THR A 112 -7.39 3.14 5.33
C THR A 112 -8.81 3.66 5.17
N THR A 113 -9.61 3.03 4.29
CA THR A 113 -11.03 3.38 4.11
C THR A 113 -11.82 3.18 5.39
N ASN A 114 -11.65 2.05 6.08
CA ASN A 114 -12.36 1.80 7.35
C ASN A 114 -12.01 2.85 8.42
N LEU A 115 -10.73 3.25 8.51
CA LEU A 115 -10.31 4.28 9.46
C LEU A 115 -10.92 5.64 9.11
N ILE A 116 -10.93 6.02 7.83
CA ILE A 116 -11.58 7.26 7.36
C ILE A 116 -13.07 7.23 7.70
N ASP A 117 -13.77 6.14 7.38
CA ASP A 117 -15.21 6.00 7.65
C ASP A 117 -15.53 6.14 9.14
N ARG A 118 -14.69 5.56 10.01
CA ARG A 118 -14.84 5.68 11.47
C ARG A 118 -14.69 7.14 11.94
N ILE A 119 -13.72 7.86 11.39
CA ILE A 119 -13.49 9.28 11.73
C ILE A 119 -14.66 10.14 11.23
N VAL A 120 -15.12 9.92 9.99
CA VAL A 120 -16.24 10.66 9.40
C VAL A 120 -17.53 10.43 10.18
N ARG A 121 -17.87 9.17 10.48
CA ARG A 121 -19.04 8.84 11.32
C ARG A 121 -18.99 9.54 12.66
N ARG A 122 -17.83 9.52 13.33
CA ARG A 122 -17.66 10.18 14.63
C ARG A 122 -17.82 11.70 14.53
N ARG A 123 -17.30 12.32 13.46
CA ARG A 123 -17.48 13.75 13.19
C ARG A 123 -18.97 14.10 13.05
N ASP A 124 -19.71 13.29 12.29
CA ASP A 124 -21.13 13.53 12.00
C ASP A 124 -21.99 13.36 13.27
N GLU A 125 -21.70 12.35 14.11
CA GLU A 125 -22.32 12.20 15.44
C GLU A 125 -22.12 13.46 16.31
N ILE A 126 -20.88 13.97 16.38
CA ILE A 126 -20.55 15.17 17.17
C ILE A 126 -21.30 16.39 16.61
N ALA A 127 -21.40 16.53 15.29
CA ALA A 127 -22.11 17.63 14.67
C ALA A 127 -23.61 17.62 15.01
N ASN A 128 -24.23 16.43 15.02
CA ASN A 128 -25.66 16.25 15.31
C ASN A 128 -26.01 16.42 16.80
N CYS A 129 -25.07 16.23 17.72
CA CYS A 129 -25.27 16.44 19.15
C CYS A 129 -25.07 17.88 19.63
N ARG A 130 -24.58 18.81 18.78
CA ARG A 130 -24.44 20.22 19.16
C ARG A 130 -25.83 20.86 19.16
N PRO A 131 -26.29 21.50 20.27
CA PRO A 131 -27.56 22.21 20.26
C PRO A 131 -27.51 23.29 19.18
N GLN A 132 -28.54 23.36 18.34
CA GLN A 132 -28.72 24.48 17.43
C GLN A 132 -28.75 25.74 18.29
N LYS A 133 -27.72 26.58 18.18
CA LYS A 133 -27.73 27.90 18.81
C LYS A 133 -28.98 28.60 18.28
N HIS A 134 -30.01 28.71 19.13
CA HIS A 134 -31.18 29.51 18.83
C HIS A 134 -30.70 30.93 18.56
N GLN A 135 -30.96 31.36 17.33
CA GLN A 135 -30.74 32.72 16.86
C GLN A 135 -31.97 33.55 17.24
#